data_AF-A0A124HH24-F1
#
_entry.id   AF-A0A124HH24-F1
#
_cell.length_a   1.000
_cell.length_b   1.000
_cell.length_c   1.000
_cell.angle_alpha   90.00
_cell.angle_beta   90.00
_cell.angle_gamma   90.00
#
_symmetry.space_group_name_H-M   'P 1'
#
loop_
_entity.id
_entity.type
_entity.pdbx_description
1 polymer ?
#
loop_
_entity_poly.entity_id
_entity_poly.type
_entity_poly.pdbx_seq_one_letter_code
_entity_poly.pdbx_strand_id
1 'polypeptide(L)'
;MRLRLREFRPRTGPYEHRIVQPWHPLRHTSLSAPEPIGLLLGDHDGLNRLAGLFSFAAYSRHTVVHVPLRDGVPPDEGFGELVDLVLVHHSLGLRPSAWPGLRRKLRAGTPLLVRTDEARTARDAAAWRERAGRADFKDVLRQATHARTCFLLGSRDVFAETATWFAHAAGHGPYQKDVAKGYSRLMGEIPALVQPPGGGHPLDVLICFKPYPPYAHFRRPGEPFRRPGRSATRPRRPAAAP
;
A
#
# COMPACT_ATOMS: atom_id res chain seq x y z
N MET A 1 11.25 3.74 -10.38
CA MET A 1 10.41 2.56 -10.73
C MET A 1 9.51 2.93 -11.91
N ARG A 2 8.98 1.94 -12.64
CA ARG A 2 7.98 2.16 -13.70
C ARG A 2 6.63 1.60 -13.26
N LEU A 3 5.60 2.44 -13.20
CA LEU A 3 4.23 2.00 -12.90
C LEU A 3 3.41 1.96 -14.18
N ARG A 4 2.73 0.83 -14.39
CA ARG A 4 1.68 0.70 -15.39
C ARG A 4 0.35 1.04 -14.72
N LEU A 5 -0.27 2.10 -15.20
CA LEU A 5 -1.50 2.66 -14.68
C LEU A 5 -2.57 2.69 -15.78
N ARG A 6 -3.81 2.87 -15.34
CA ARG A 6 -4.95 3.17 -16.19
C ARG A 6 -5.47 4.56 -15.81
N GLU A 7 -5.51 5.48 -16.77
CA GLU A 7 -6.03 6.84 -16.58
C GLU A 7 -7.50 6.90 -17.00
N PHE A 8 -8.29 7.65 -16.25
CA PHE A 8 -9.69 7.95 -16.51
C PHE A 8 -9.91 9.46 -16.37
N ARG A 9 -10.85 9.97 -17.16
CA ARG A 9 -11.28 11.38 -17.12
C ARG A 9 -12.80 11.52 -16.96
N PRO A 10 -13.40 11.00 -15.87
CA PRO A 10 -14.81 11.18 -15.63
C PRO A 10 -15.14 12.65 -15.35
N ARG A 11 -16.32 13.08 -15.81
CA ARG A 11 -16.86 14.41 -15.52
C ARG A 11 -17.96 14.35 -14.46
N THR A 12 -18.00 15.33 -13.57
CA THR A 12 -19.05 15.53 -12.57
C THR A 12 -19.54 16.98 -12.67
N GLY A 13 -20.72 17.18 -13.24
CA GLY A 13 -21.17 18.52 -13.63
C GLY A 13 -20.18 19.15 -14.61
N PRO A 14 -19.73 20.40 -14.38
CA PRO A 14 -18.77 21.06 -15.27
C PRO A 14 -17.32 20.57 -15.10
N TYR A 15 -17.01 19.86 -14.02
CA TYR A 15 -15.63 19.50 -13.64
C TYR A 15 -15.20 18.17 -14.25
N GLU A 16 -14.01 18.14 -14.85
CA GLU A 16 -13.31 16.91 -15.24
C GLU A 16 -12.31 16.52 -14.15
N HIS A 17 -12.27 15.24 -13.80
CA HIS A 17 -11.33 14.70 -12.82
C HIS A 17 -10.36 13.74 -13.50
N ARG A 18 -9.06 13.94 -13.31
CA ARG A 18 -8.06 12.94 -13.69
C ARG A 18 -7.91 11.91 -12.57
N ILE A 19 -8.30 10.68 -12.84
CA ILE A 19 -8.21 9.56 -11.89
C ILE A 19 -7.31 8.48 -12.49
N VAL A 20 -6.36 7.97 -11.73
CA VAL A 20 -5.53 6.84 -12.15
C VAL A 20 -5.74 5.64 -11.22
N GLN A 21 -5.59 4.44 -11.79
CA GLN A 21 -5.57 3.19 -11.05
C GLN A 21 -4.34 2.36 -11.44
N PRO A 22 -3.87 1.46 -10.56
CA PRO A 22 -2.98 0.39 -10.96
C PRO A 22 -3.55 -0.40 -12.14
N TRP A 23 -2.73 -0.73 -13.14
CA TRP A 23 -3.20 -1.50 -14.29
C TRP A 23 -3.69 -2.90 -13.90
N HIS A 24 -2.98 -3.52 -12.94
CA HIS A 24 -3.40 -4.77 -12.30
C HIS A 24 -3.73 -4.48 -10.83
N PRO A 25 -4.81 -5.05 -10.29
CA PRO A 25 -5.09 -4.98 -8.86
C PRO A 25 -3.91 -5.49 -8.03
N LEU A 26 -3.69 -4.87 -6.86
CA LEU A 26 -2.70 -5.33 -5.88
C LEU A 26 -3.34 -6.47 -5.11
N ARG A 27 -3.34 -7.67 -5.70
CA ARG A 27 -4.15 -8.81 -5.22
C ARG A 27 -3.81 -9.26 -3.81
N HIS A 28 -2.57 -9.10 -3.38
CA HIS A 28 -2.10 -9.49 -2.04
C HIS A 28 -1.86 -8.25 -1.18
N THR A 29 -2.71 -7.24 -1.35
CA THR A 29 -2.69 -6.03 -0.54
C THR A 29 -4.11 -5.69 -0.15
N SER A 30 -4.31 -5.44 1.13
CA SER A 30 -5.62 -5.14 1.68
C SER A 30 -5.51 -3.98 2.67
N LEU A 31 -6.56 -3.18 2.76
CA LEU A 31 -6.74 -2.18 3.79
C LEU A 31 -8.06 -2.47 4.49
N SER A 32 -8.00 -2.80 5.77
CA SER A 32 -9.20 -2.81 6.61
C SER A 32 -9.55 -1.39 7.04
N ALA A 33 -10.86 -1.12 7.14
CA ALA A 33 -11.40 0.19 7.46
C ALA A 33 -10.75 0.73 8.75
N PRO A 34 -10.10 1.89 8.70
CA PRO A 34 -9.49 2.48 9.89
C PRO A 34 -10.58 3.07 10.76
N GLU A 35 -10.91 2.42 11.89
CA GLU A 35 -11.47 3.10 13.06
C GLU A 35 -11.40 2.24 14.33
N PRO A 36 -10.66 2.67 15.38
CA PRO A 36 -9.64 3.72 15.37
C PRO A 36 -8.33 3.28 14.68
N ILE A 37 -8.11 1.98 14.49
CA ILE A 37 -6.87 1.44 13.92
C ILE A 37 -7.21 0.68 12.64
N GLY A 38 -6.70 1.17 11.51
CA GLY A 38 -6.71 0.46 10.24
C GLY A 38 -5.49 -0.43 10.10
N LEU A 39 -5.64 -1.49 9.32
CA LEU A 39 -4.54 -2.39 9.02
C LEU A 39 -4.35 -2.49 7.52
N LEU A 40 -3.18 -2.05 7.05
CA LEU A 40 -2.72 -2.26 5.69
C LEU A 40 -1.76 -3.44 5.66
N LEU A 41 -2.19 -4.54 5.06
CA LEU A 41 -1.36 -5.73 4.84
C LEU A 41 -0.91 -5.76 3.39
N GLY A 42 0.35 -6.05 3.15
CA GLY A 42 0.86 -6.24 1.79
C GLY A 42 2.10 -7.13 1.73
N ASP A 43 2.25 -7.82 0.61
CA ASP A 43 3.49 -8.50 0.26
C ASP A 43 4.52 -7.52 -0.35
N HIS A 44 5.67 -8.05 -0.77
CA HIS A 44 6.74 -7.24 -1.37
C HIS A 44 6.26 -6.46 -2.61
N ASP A 45 5.55 -7.11 -3.54
CA ASP A 45 5.09 -6.45 -4.78
C ASP A 45 4.02 -5.39 -4.48
N GLY A 46 3.07 -5.72 -3.62
CA GLY A 46 2.00 -4.83 -3.18
C GLY A 46 2.51 -3.56 -2.52
N LEU A 47 3.37 -3.72 -1.51
CA LEU A 47 3.97 -2.58 -0.79
C LEU A 47 4.89 -1.75 -1.69
N ASN A 48 5.67 -2.37 -2.58
CA ASN A 48 6.52 -1.64 -3.52
C ASN A 48 5.67 -0.82 -4.53
N ARG A 49 4.55 -1.37 -5.01
CA ARG A 49 3.60 -0.63 -5.85
C ARG A 49 2.92 0.49 -5.10
N LEU A 50 2.53 0.29 -3.84
CA LEU A 50 2.01 1.37 -2.99
C LEU A 50 3.04 2.50 -2.82
N ALA A 51 4.30 2.17 -2.54
CA ALA A 51 5.37 3.18 -2.50
C ALA A 51 5.40 4.02 -3.79
N GLY A 52 5.25 3.38 -4.93
CA GLY A 52 5.16 4.06 -6.22
C GLY A 52 3.95 4.94 -6.39
N LEU A 53 2.77 4.44 -5.99
CA LEU A 53 1.51 5.17 -6.12
C LEU A 53 1.50 6.41 -5.22
N PHE A 54 2.06 6.33 -4.01
CA PHE A 54 2.27 7.47 -3.13
C PHE A 54 3.30 8.46 -3.68
N SER A 55 4.44 7.97 -4.20
CA SER A 55 5.43 8.81 -4.89
C SER A 55 4.80 9.54 -6.08
N PHE A 56 3.99 8.85 -6.90
CA PHE A 56 3.27 9.47 -8.01
C PHE A 56 2.25 10.51 -7.53
N ALA A 57 1.48 10.22 -6.47
CA ALA A 57 0.53 11.16 -5.88
C ALA A 57 1.22 12.44 -5.37
N ALA A 58 2.42 12.30 -4.78
CA ALA A 58 3.22 13.42 -4.30
C ALA A 58 3.52 14.45 -5.40
N TYR A 59 3.77 14.00 -6.63
CA TYR A 59 4.13 14.86 -7.77
C TYR A 59 2.99 15.14 -8.75
N SER A 60 1.80 14.62 -8.49
CA SER A 60 0.65 14.72 -9.39
C SER A 60 -0.55 15.38 -8.69
N ARG A 61 -0.37 16.62 -8.21
CA ARG A 61 -1.35 17.35 -7.37
C ARG A 61 -2.77 17.49 -7.96
N HIS A 62 -2.93 17.33 -9.27
CA HIS A 62 -4.22 17.40 -9.96
C HIS A 62 -4.76 16.02 -10.35
N THR A 63 -4.35 14.96 -9.65
CA THR A 63 -4.72 13.59 -9.97
C THR A 63 -5.15 12.85 -8.72
N VAL A 64 -6.25 12.13 -8.84
CA VAL A 64 -6.74 11.19 -7.83
C VAL A 64 -6.10 9.84 -8.11
N VAL A 65 -5.44 9.25 -7.14
CA VAL A 65 -4.92 7.88 -7.24
C VAL A 65 -5.89 6.96 -6.53
N HIS A 66 -6.56 6.09 -7.27
CA HIS A 66 -7.49 5.11 -6.70
C HIS A 66 -6.86 3.71 -6.76
N VAL A 67 -6.71 3.10 -5.59
CA VAL A 67 -6.18 1.75 -5.41
C VAL A 67 -7.34 0.84 -4.98
N PRO A 68 -7.88 0.01 -5.89
CA PRO A 68 -8.95 -0.92 -5.55
C PRO A 68 -8.38 -2.08 -4.73
N LEU A 69 -8.60 -2.06 -3.42
CA LEU A 69 -8.03 -3.03 -2.47
C LEU A 69 -9.08 -3.96 -1.88
N ARG A 70 -10.36 -3.59 -1.89
CA ARG A 70 -11.41 -4.36 -1.20
C ARG A 70 -11.71 -5.72 -1.84
N ASP A 71 -11.42 -5.86 -3.13
CA ASP A 71 -11.72 -7.05 -3.94
C ASP A 71 -10.45 -7.93 -4.14
N GLY A 72 -9.42 -7.72 -3.32
CA GLY A 72 -8.20 -8.53 -3.29
C GLY A 72 -8.41 -9.92 -2.71
N VAL A 73 -7.32 -10.70 -2.61
CA VAL A 73 -7.34 -11.96 -1.85
C VAL A 73 -7.59 -11.60 -0.39
N PRO A 74 -8.63 -12.15 0.26
CA PRO A 74 -8.91 -11.87 1.66
C PRO A 74 -7.70 -12.21 2.53
N PRO A 75 -7.25 -11.29 3.40
CA PRO A 75 -6.17 -11.61 4.33
C PRO A 75 -6.67 -12.62 5.36
N ASP A 76 -5.76 -13.46 5.84
CA ASP A 76 -6.00 -14.41 6.94
C ASP A 76 -5.78 -13.77 8.33
N GLU A 77 -5.34 -12.52 8.36
CA GLU A 77 -5.12 -11.70 9.55
C GLU A 77 -5.79 -10.32 9.37
N GLY A 78 -6.11 -9.67 10.49
CA GLY A 78 -6.76 -8.37 10.51
C GLY A 78 -8.26 -8.46 10.79
N PHE A 79 -8.83 -7.32 11.17
CA PHE A 79 -10.24 -7.18 11.52
C PHE A 79 -10.84 -6.00 10.78
N GLY A 80 -12.15 -6.03 10.59
CA GLY A 80 -12.92 -4.94 9.97
C GLY A 80 -13.18 -5.14 8.47
N GLU A 81 -13.93 -4.19 7.91
CA GLU A 81 -14.35 -4.24 6.51
C GLU A 81 -13.21 -3.83 5.58
N LEU A 82 -13.03 -4.57 4.47
CA LEU A 82 -12.06 -4.17 3.45
C LEU A 82 -12.57 -2.96 2.64
N VAL A 83 -11.69 -1.98 2.47
CA VAL A 83 -11.97 -0.71 1.78
C VAL A 83 -10.97 -0.44 0.65
N ASP A 84 -11.38 0.34 -0.34
CA ASP A 84 -10.45 0.90 -1.32
C ASP A 84 -9.62 2.02 -0.68
N LEU A 85 -8.48 2.34 -1.28
CA LEU A 85 -7.65 3.49 -0.92
C LEU A 85 -7.70 4.55 -2.02
N VAL A 86 -7.91 5.81 -1.64
CA VAL A 86 -7.87 6.95 -2.55
C VAL A 86 -6.91 8.01 -2.02
N LEU A 87 -5.90 8.36 -2.81
CA LEU A 87 -4.96 9.44 -2.52
C LEU A 87 -5.38 10.70 -3.26
N VAL A 88 -5.48 11.80 -2.54
CA VAL A 88 -5.88 13.09 -3.09
C VAL A 88 -4.96 14.17 -2.56
N HIS A 89 -4.36 14.96 -3.44
CA HIS A 89 -3.70 16.17 -2.97
C HIS A 89 -4.73 17.14 -2.40
N HIS A 90 -4.51 17.68 -1.19
CA HIS A 90 -5.51 18.49 -0.49
C HIS A 90 -6.03 19.69 -1.31
N SER A 91 -5.19 20.25 -2.19
CA SER A 91 -5.56 21.37 -3.06
C SER A 91 -6.56 21.01 -4.16
N LEU A 92 -6.78 19.73 -4.45
CA LEU A 92 -7.74 19.30 -5.48
C LEU A 92 -9.19 19.45 -5.01
N GLY A 93 -9.44 19.54 -3.70
CA GLY A 93 -10.77 19.79 -3.15
C GLY A 93 -11.81 18.69 -3.42
N LEU A 94 -11.38 17.47 -3.76
CA LEU A 94 -12.30 16.36 -3.99
C LEU A 94 -13.00 15.99 -2.66
N ARG A 95 -14.33 16.10 -2.65
CA ARG A 95 -15.15 15.66 -1.51
C ARG A 95 -15.35 14.15 -1.55
N PRO A 96 -15.11 13.41 -0.44
CA PRO A 96 -15.37 11.96 -0.36
C PRO A 96 -16.79 11.56 -0.80
N SER A 97 -17.79 12.39 -0.52
CA SER A 97 -19.20 12.16 -0.91
C SER A 97 -19.45 12.15 -2.41
N ALA A 98 -18.59 12.77 -3.23
CA ALA A 98 -18.69 12.74 -4.68
C ALA A 98 -18.19 11.41 -5.28
N TRP A 99 -17.45 10.62 -4.50
CA TRP A 99 -16.74 9.45 -4.96
C TRP A 99 -17.63 8.35 -5.56
N PRO A 100 -18.79 7.98 -5.00
CA PRO A 100 -19.64 6.96 -5.61
C PRO A 100 -20.10 7.34 -7.03
N GLY A 101 -20.29 8.64 -7.29
CA GLY A 101 -20.60 9.16 -8.63
C GLY A 101 -19.42 9.02 -9.61
N LEU A 102 -18.21 9.34 -9.16
CA LEU A 102 -16.98 9.21 -9.95
C LEU A 102 -16.61 7.76 -10.21
N ARG A 103 -16.58 6.93 -9.15
CA ARG A 103 -16.18 5.52 -9.20
C ARG A 103 -17.01 4.73 -10.21
N ARG A 104 -18.32 4.97 -10.28
CA ARG A 104 -19.23 4.31 -11.25
C ARG A 104 -18.91 4.62 -12.71
N LYS A 105 -18.19 5.71 -13.00
CA LYS A 105 -17.82 6.15 -14.36
C LYS A 105 -16.44 5.62 -14.80
N LEU A 106 -15.70 4.93 -13.94
CA LEU A 106 -14.38 4.36 -14.24
C LEU A 106 -14.53 3.05 -15.05
N ARG A 107 -14.95 3.15 -16.32
CA ARG A 107 -15.18 1.97 -17.19
C ARG A 107 -14.12 1.80 -18.27
N ALA A 108 -13.94 2.81 -19.11
CA ALA A 108 -12.96 2.80 -20.20
C ALA A 108 -11.83 3.76 -19.86
N GLY A 109 -10.70 3.21 -19.41
CA GLY A 109 -9.51 3.99 -19.10
C GLY A 109 -8.40 3.74 -20.11
N THR A 110 -7.55 4.73 -20.31
CA THR A 110 -6.42 4.67 -21.23
C THR A 110 -5.17 4.14 -20.51
N PRO A 111 -4.33 3.32 -21.17
CA PRO A 111 -3.04 2.91 -20.61
C PRO A 111 -2.14 4.12 -20.36
N LEU A 112 -1.50 4.15 -19.20
CA LEU A 112 -0.55 5.18 -18.82
C LEU A 112 0.68 4.51 -18.21
N LEU A 113 1.87 4.88 -18.69
CA LEU A 113 3.13 4.45 -18.10
C LEU A 113 3.78 5.67 -17.43
N VAL A 114 4.08 5.55 -16.14
CA VAL A 114 4.77 6.61 -15.40
C VAL A 114 6.08 6.09 -14.82
N ARG A 115 7.05 7.00 -14.68
CA ARG A 115 8.30 6.76 -13.95
C ARG A 115 8.24 7.53 -12.64
N THR A 116 8.50 6.84 -11.54
CA THR A 116 8.75 7.47 -10.24
C THR A 116 10.22 7.83 -10.12
N ASP A 117 10.51 8.87 -9.36
CA ASP A 117 11.86 9.32 -9.03
C ASP A 117 12.10 9.04 -7.53
N GLU A 118 12.72 7.90 -7.25
CA GLU A 118 12.98 7.45 -5.87
C GLU A 118 13.92 8.41 -5.14
N ALA A 119 14.94 8.93 -5.81
CA ALA A 119 15.91 9.83 -5.20
C ALA A 119 15.27 11.16 -4.81
N ARG A 120 14.39 11.70 -5.66
CA ARG A 120 13.59 12.88 -5.33
C ARG A 120 12.60 12.59 -4.21
N THR A 121 11.93 11.45 -4.24
CA THR A 121 10.98 11.04 -3.18
C THR A 121 11.70 10.97 -1.82
N ALA A 122 12.89 10.36 -1.77
CA ALA A 122 13.68 10.26 -0.55
C ALA A 122 14.15 11.62 -0.03
N ARG A 123 14.57 12.55 -0.92
CA ARG A 123 14.95 13.91 -0.53
C ARG A 123 13.77 14.69 0.05
N ASP A 124 12.59 14.61 -0.57
CA ASP A 124 11.40 15.31 -0.08
C ASP A 124 10.92 14.73 1.27
N ALA A 125 10.98 13.41 1.42
CA ALA A 125 10.70 12.72 2.68
C ALA A 125 11.67 13.17 3.80
N ALA A 126 12.98 13.25 3.52
CA ALA A 126 13.96 13.75 4.47
C ALA A 126 13.67 15.21 4.88
N ALA A 127 13.39 16.08 3.92
CA ALA A 127 13.02 17.47 4.18
C ALA A 127 11.72 17.59 4.98
N TRP A 128 10.76 16.69 4.77
CA TRP A 128 9.55 16.59 5.58
C TRP A 128 9.88 16.24 7.03
N ARG A 129 10.69 15.21 7.27
CA ARG A 129 11.10 14.78 8.64
C ARG A 129 11.85 15.88 9.39
N GLU A 130 12.74 16.62 8.73
CA GLU A 130 13.46 17.76 9.31
C GLU A 130 12.53 18.89 9.78
N ARG A 131 11.33 18.99 9.19
CA ARG A 131 10.31 19.98 9.57
C ARG A 131 9.28 19.43 10.52
N ALA A 132 9.02 18.12 10.52
CA ALA A 132 7.96 17.48 11.30
C ALA A 132 8.06 17.74 12.82
N GLY A 133 9.27 17.94 13.35
CA GLY A 133 9.50 18.27 14.76
C GLY A 133 9.36 19.76 15.11
N ARG A 134 9.08 20.65 14.15
CA ARG A 134 9.00 22.10 14.38
C ARG A 134 7.61 22.49 14.86
N ALA A 135 7.55 23.47 15.77
CA ALA A 135 6.29 23.94 16.34
C ALA A 135 5.31 24.55 15.32
N ASP A 136 5.81 25.04 14.19
CA ASP A 136 5.03 25.62 13.09
C ASP A 136 4.63 24.61 12.01
N PHE A 137 4.93 23.33 12.21
CA PHE A 137 4.67 22.29 11.24
C PHE A 137 3.16 22.05 11.05
N LYS A 138 2.69 22.18 9.81
CA LYS A 138 1.26 22.10 9.45
C LYS A 138 0.95 21.06 8.38
N ASP A 139 1.95 20.32 7.91
CA ASP A 139 1.74 19.33 6.86
C ASP A 139 1.18 18.04 7.45
N VAL A 140 -0.12 17.84 7.28
CA VAL A 140 -0.89 16.77 7.92
C VAL A 140 -1.62 15.94 6.88
N LEU A 141 -1.87 14.68 7.22
CA LEU A 141 -2.63 13.75 6.40
C LEU A 141 -4.04 13.60 6.98
N ARG A 142 -5.03 14.14 6.28
CA ARG A 142 -6.43 13.95 6.67
C ARG A 142 -6.94 12.63 6.16
N GLN A 143 -7.61 11.90 7.02
CA GLN A 143 -8.27 10.65 6.67
C GLN A 143 -9.79 10.86 6.66
N ALA A 144 -10.48 10.19 5.74
CA ALA A 144 -11.93 10.08 5.77
C ALA A 144 -12.35 8.74 5.18
N THR A 145 -13.37 8.09 5.76
CA THR A 145 -13.97 6.88 5.16
C THR A 145 -15.33 7.22 4.57
N HIS A 146 -15.56 6.88 3.30
CA HIS A 146 -16.86 7.03 2.66
C HIS A 146 -17.11 5.95 1.61
N ALA A 147 -18.29 5.33 1.62
CA ALA A 147 -18.72 4.33 0.63
C ALA A 147 -17.69 3.19 0.41
N ARG A 148 -17.18 2.64 1.53
CA ARG A 148 -16.12 1.60 1.57
C ARG A 148 -14.84 2.03 0.87
N THR A 149 -14.42 3.27 1.10
CA THR A 149 -13.20 3.84 0.57
C THR A 149 -12.58 4.76 1.61
N CYS A 150 -11.33 4.47 1.95
CA CYS A 150 -10.49 5.32 2.77
C CYS A 150 -9.80 6.36 1.88
N PHE A 151 -9.98 7.63 2.21
CA PHE A 151 -9.34 8.76 1.56
C PHE A 151 -8.18 9.23 2.42
N LEU A 152 -7.03 9.41 1.80
CA LEU A 152 -5.90 10.11 2.37
C LEU A 152 -5.71 11.42 1.60
N LEU A 153 -6.00 12.53 2.27
CA LEU A 153 -5.89 13.88 1.74
C LEU A 153 -4.65 14.54 2.35
N GLY A 154 -3.61 14.68 1.54
CA GLY A 154 -2.29 15.14 1.98
C GLY A 154 -1.63 16.08 0.99
N SER A 155 -0.46 16.57 1.32
CA SER A 155 0.39 17.34 0.42
C SER A 155 1.40 16.44 -0.31
N ARG A 156 2.23 17.05 -1.15
CA ARG A 156 3.40 16.38 -1.74
C ARG A 156 4.27 15.71 -0.69
N ASP A 157 4.61 16.42 0.38
CA ASP A 157 5.74 16.04 1.23
C ASP A 157 5.33 14.89 2.15
N VAL A 158 4.13 14.94 2.75
CA VAL A 158 3.59 13.79 3.49
C VAL A 158 3.37 12.55 2.60
N PHE A 159 2.95 12.70 1.34
CA PHE A 159 2.87 11.55 0.43
C PHE A 159 4.24 10.98 0.07
N ALA A 160 5.26 11.83 -0.08
CA ALA A 160 6.62 11.38 -0.29
C ALA A 160 7.16 10.61 0.93
N GLU A 161 6.89 11.11 2.14
CA GLU A 161 7.22 10.41 3.39
C GLU A 161 6.54 9.04 3.45
N THR A 162 5.22 8.98 3.27
CA THR A 162 4.47 7.72 3.31
C THR A 162 4.96 6.74 2.24
N ALA A 163 5.36 7.23 1.05
CA ALA A 163 5.99 6.38 0.03
C ALA A 163 7.27 5.69 0.55
N THR A 164 8.09 6.38 1.34
CA THR A 164 9.31 5.79 1.91
C THR A 164 9.01 4.74 2.98
N TRP A 165 7.92 4.88 3.75
CA TRP A 165 7.47 3.84 4.68
C TRP A 165 7.05 2.56 3.96
N PHE A 166 6.32 2.68 2.85
CA PHE A 166 5.98 1.50 2.02
C PHE A 166 7.22 0.88 1.38
N ALA A 167 8.17 1.69 0.89
CA ALA A 167 9.41 1.17 0.34
C ALA A 167 10.25 0.44 1.42
N HIS A 168 10.31 1.00 2.63
CA HIS A 168 10.94 0.36 3.79
C HIS A 168 10.27 -0.98 4.11
N ALA A 169 8.94 -1.00 4.21
CA ALA A 169 8.16 -2.20 4.49
C ALA A 169 8.37 -3.29 3.41
N ALA A 170 8.37 -2.91 2.12
CA ALA A 170 8.63 -3.82 1.02
C ALA A 170 10.06 -4.39 1.04
N GLY A 171 11.05 -3.55 1.35
CA GLY A 171 12.47 -3.93 1.36
C GLY A 171 12.89 -4.74 2.58
N HIS A 172 12.36 -4.42 3.77
CA HIS A 172 12.80 -5.00 5.04
C HIS A 172 11.84 -6.03 5.61
N GLY A 173 10.56 -5.97 5.22
CA GLY A 173 9.53 -6.92 5.64
C GLY A 173 9.90 -8.39 5.40
N PRO A 174 10.44 -8.77 4.22
CA PRO A 174 10.84 -10.15 3.95
C PRO A 174 11.86 -10.73 4.96
N TYR A 175 12.67 -9.88 5.58
CA TYR A 175 13.74 -10.29 6.50
C TYR A 175 13.29 -10.37 7.96
N GLN A 176 12.06 -9.96 8.27
CA GLN A 176 11.56 -9.99 9.63
C GLN A 176 11.42 -11.43 10.15
N LYS A 177 11.48 -11.57 11.49
CA LYS A 177 11.34 -12.85 12.18
C LYS A 177 9.94 -13.43 11.91
N ASP A 178 9.82 -14.75 11.79
CA ASP A 178 8.54 -15.48 11.64
C ASP A 178 7.70 -15.16 10.38
N VAL A 179 8.10 -14.21 9.54
CA VAL A 179 7.48 -13.95 8.23
C VAL A 179 7.49 -15.19 7.35
N ALA A 180 8.60 -15.95 7.34
CA ALA A 180 8.68 -17.21 6.59
C ALA A 180 7.73 -18.31 7.10
N LYS A 181 7.19 -18.16 8.32
CA LYS A 181 6.14 -19.05 8.87
C LYS A 181 4.73 -18.57 8.50
N GLY A 182 4.63 -17.45 7.77
CA GLY A 182 3.39 -16.86 7.34
C GLY A 182 2.86 -15.75 8.24
N TYR A 183 3.51 -15.34 9.34
CA TYR A 183 2.97 -14.27 10.20
C TYR A 183 3.17 -12.87 9.60
N SER A 184 2.22 -11.97 9.82
CA SER A 184 2.42 -10.55 9.50
C SER A 184 3.43 -9.89 10.45
N ARG A 185 4.03 -8.79 9.98
CA ARG A 185 4.91 -7.94 10.79
C ARG A 185 4.61 -6.48 10.59
N LEU A 186 4.41 -5.78 11.70
CA LEU A 186 4.32 -4.32 11.73
C LEU A 186 5.65 -3.73 11.25
N MET A 187 5.58 -2.88 10.25
CA MET A 187 6.71 -2.20 9.64
C MET A 187 6.73 -0.70 9.92
N GLY A 188 5.60 -0.16 10.40
CA GLY A 188 5.40 1.25 10.72
C GLY A 188 3.93 1.62 10.65
N GLU A 189 3.67 2.92 10.68
CA GLU A 189 2.34 3.53 10.61
C GLU A 189 2.31 4.60 9.51
N ILE A 190 1.12 4.91 8.99
CA ILE A 190 0.96 6.06 8.11
C ILE A 190 1.20 7.34 8.92
N PRO A 191 2.18 8.19 8.53
CA PRO A 191 2.57 9.34 9.33
C PRO A 191 1.53 10.47 9.30
N ALA A 192 1.55 11.27 10.36
CA ALA A 192 0.85 12.56 10.48
C ALA A 192 -0.66 12.50 10.19
N LEU A 193 -1.30 11.38 10.52
CA LEU A 193 -2.76 11.28 10.49
C LEU A 193 -3.37 12.28 11.47
N VAL A 194 -4.31 13.10 10.96
CA VAL A 194 -5.06 14.05 11.78
C VAL A 194 -5.93 13.29 12.78
N GLN A 195 -5.73 13.60 14.06
CA GLN A 195 -6.47 13.00 15.15
C GLN A 195 -7.82 13.69 15.34
N PRO A 196 -8.93 12.94 15.48
CA PRO A 196 -10.21 13.53 15.84
C PRO A 196 -10.13 14.16 17.25
N PRO A 197 -10.88 15.24 17.53
CA PRO A 197 -10.97 15.78 18.87
C PRO A 197 -11.61 14.77 19.83
N GLY A 198 -11.04 14.62 21.03
CA GLY A 198 -11.52 13.70 22.06
C GLY A 198 -10.44 12.71 22.51
N GLY A 199 -10.40 12.39 23.80
CA GLY A 199 -9.37 11.54 24.44
C GLY A 199 -9.55 10.04 24.17
N GLY A 200 -9.59 9.63 22.90
CA GLY A 200 -9.67 8.24 22.46
C GLY A 200 -8.32 7.68 21.99
N HIS A 201 -8.32 6.41 21.55
CA HIS A 201 -7.16 5.82 20.89
C HIS A 201 -6.84 6.62 19.60
N PRO A 202 -5.57 6.95 19.34
CA PRO A 202 -5.20 7.65 18.11
C PRO A 202 -5.68 6.91 16.86
N LEU A 203 -6.14 7.67 15.87
CA LEU A 203 -6.37 7.20 14.53
C LEU A 203 -5.03 6.80 13.93
N ASP A 204 -4.95 5.55 13.49
CA ASP A 204 -3.75 4.99 12.91
C ASP A 204 -4.08 4.07 11.73
N VAL A 205 -3.16 3.97 10.78
CA VAL A 205 -3.16 2.95 9.74
C VAL A 205 -1.81 2.25 9.80
N LEU A 206 -1.80 1.07 10.40
CA LEU A 206 -0.62 0.23 10.54
C LEU A 206 -0.22 -0.34 9.18
N ILE A 207 1.06 -0.24 8.84
CA ILE A 207 1.66 -0.81 7.63
C ILE A 207 2.33 -2.12 8.03
N CYS A 208 1.79 -3.23 7.55
CA CYS A 208 2.28 -4.57 7.86
C CYS A 208 2.76 -5.29 6.60
N PHE A 209 3.94 -5.92 6.70
CA PHE A 209 4.40 -6.89 5.72
C PHE A 209 3.75 -8.24 6.01
N LYS A 210 3.21 -8.88 4.98
CA LYS A 210 2.66 -10.23 5.05
C LYS A 210 2.95 -10.94 3.72
N PRO A 211 3.69 -12.06 3.72
CA PRO A 211 3.82 -12.86 2.52
C PRO A 211 2.46 -13.46 2.18
N TYR A 212 2.19 -13.73 0.91
CA TYR A 212 0.90 -14.30 0.51
C TYR A 212 0.95 -15.84 0.55
N PRO A 213 -0.19 -16.51 0.84
CA PRO A 213 -0.27 -17.96 0.82
C PRO A 213 -0.20 -18.51 -0.62
N PRO A 214 0.40 -19.69 -0.86
CA PRO A 214 0.98 -20.60 0.13
C PRO A 214 2.35 -20.13 0.64
N TYR A 215 2.50 -20.04 1.97
CA TYR A 215 3.74 -19.55 2.60
C TYR A 215 4.95 -20.46 2.37
N ALA A 216 4.72 -21.72 2.02
CA ALA A 216 5.76 -22.67 1.65
C ALA A 216 6.58 -22.23 0.41
N HIS A 217 6.02 -21.33 -0.42
CA HIS A 217 6.72 -20.76 -1.57
C HIS A 217 7.43 -19.44 -1.25
N PHE A 218 7.14 -18.83 -0.10
CA PHE A 218 7.82 -17.61 0.29
C PHE A 218 9.31 -17.92 0.50
N ARG A 219 10.14 -17.08 -0.12
CA ARG A 219 11.59 -17.13 0.02
C ARG A 219 12.09 -15.75 0.32
N ARG A 220 13.07 -15.68 1.22
CA ARG A 220 13.74 -14.41 1.45
C ARG A 220 14.53 -14.06 0.19
N PRO A 221 14.53 -12.79 -0.24
CA PRO A 221 15.43 -12.37 -1.29
C PRO A 221 16.87 -12.74 -0.90
N GLY A 222 17.61 -13.37 -1.82
CA GLY A 222 18.98 -13.85 -1.57
C GLY A 222 19.11 -15.27 -0.99
N GLU A 223 18.03 -15.94 -0.60
CA GLU A 223 18.12 -17.36 -0.20
C GLU A 223 18.40 -18.27 -1.40
N PRO A 224 19.46 -19.10 -1.37
CA PRO A 224 19.79 -20.01 -2.46
C PRO A 224 18.70 -21.07 -2.63
N PHE A 225 18.46 -21.48 -3.88
CA PHE A 225 17.46 -22.50 -4.18
C PHE A 225 17.85 -23.85 -3.58
N ARG A 226 17.19 -24.23 -2.47
CA ARG A 226 17.21 -25.62 -2.01
C ARG A 226 16.19 -26.40 -2.82
N ARG A 227 16.66 -27.35 -3.65
CA ARG A 227 15.81 -28.36 -4.27
C ARG A 227 15.05 -29.10 -3.15
N PRO A 228 13.76 -29.41 -3.30
CA PRO A 228 13.10 -30.39 -2.44
C PRO A 228 13.95 -31.67 -2.49
N GLY A 229 14.44 -32.09 -1.33
CA GLY A 229 15.33 -33.25 -1.25
C GLY A 229 14.67 -34.45 -1.89
N ARG A 230 15.37 -35.09 -2.84
CA ARG A 230 15.11 -36.48 -3.21
C ARG A 230 15.05 -37.26 -1.90
N SER A 231 13.90 -37.85 -1.59
CA SER A 231 13.76 -38.80 -0.48
C SER A 231 14.94 -39.75 -0.50
N ALA A 232 15.68 -39.80 0.62
CA ALA A 232 16.80 -40.71 0.81
C ALA A 232 16.32 -42.12 0.44
N THR A 233 16.89 -42.65 -0.64
CA THR A 233 16.63 -44.02 -1.07
C THR A 233 17.17 -44.92 0.02
N ARG A 234 16.26 -45.58 0.73
CA ARG A 234 16.52 -46.57 1.77
C ARG A 234 17.56 -47.58 1.24
N PRO A 235 18.71 -47.81 1.90
CA PRO A 235 19.67 -48.79 1.40
C PRO A 235 19.04 -50.18 1.39
N ARG A 236 19.06 -50.84 0.23
CA ARG A 236 18.68 -52.24 0.08
C ARG A 236 19.65 -53.09 0.90
N ARG A 237 19.08 -53.88 1.82
CA ARG A 237 19.75 -54.95 2.56
C ARG A 237 20.37 -55.93 1.55
N PRO A 238 21.67 -56.30 1.63
CA PRO A 238 22.21 -57.33 0.76
C PRO A 238 21.58 -58.69 1.09
N ALA A 239 21.28 -59.44 0.03
CA ALA A 239 20.79 -60.80 0.11
C ALA A 239 21.88 -61.71 0.70
N ALA A 240 21.51 -62.53 1.69
CA ALA A 240 22.31 -63.68 2.07
C ALA A 240 22.27 -64.68 0.91
N ALA A 241 23.46 -65.15 0.51
CA ALA A 241 23.66 -66.24 -0.44
C ALA A 241 24.37 -67.40 0.31
N PRO A 242 24.33 -68.62 -0.26
CA PRO A 242 23.75 -69.82 0.34
C PRO A 242 24.58 -70.49 1.44
#